data_AF-A0A1I8AJM4-F1
#
_entry.id   AF-A0A1I8AJM4-F1
#
_cell.length_a   1.000
_cell.length_b   1.000
_cell.length_c   1.000
_cell.angle_alpha   90.00
_cell.angle_beta   90.00
_cell.angle_gamma   90.00
#
_symmetry.space_group_name_H-M   'P 1'
#
loop_
_entity.id
_entity.type
_entity.pdbx_description
1 polymer ?
#
loop_
_entity_poly.entity_id
_entity_poly.type
_entity_poly.pdbx_seq_one_letter_code
_entity_poly.pdbx_strand_id
1 'polypeptide(L)'
;MFSGQIPDEEGHYPDSAQRGDSKHEVGDEVPLVLEESRAIVSLQKEWLQHYDQNRMTSLMNAASQLFEQFKQELHDEERRLREELEKDLEQKTITTHEFYRQQVEEHLAEQQTKYDDIIAEAKKYQWCCHCGKQACLSCCYNCSYCSPDCQTKNWPVHRYYCRRQKKPEGPQ
;
A
#
# COMPACT_ATOMS: atom_id res chain seq x y z
N MET A 1 28.99 33.01 -11.63
CA MET A 1 29.85 34.00 -10.97
C MET A 1 31.29 33.54 -11.21
N PHE A 2 31.87 34.05 -12.29
CA PHE A 2 33.31 33.97 -12.53
C PHE A 2 34.00 34.97 -11.61
N SER A 3 35.16 34.59 -11.08
CA SER A 3 36.38 35.40 -10.93
C SER A 3 37.19 34.91 -9.73
N GLY A 4 38.23 34.13 -10.02
CA GLY A 4 39.36 33.88 -9.12
C GLY A 4 40.63 34.09 -9.93
N GLN A 5 41.15 35.32 -9.90
CA GLN A 5 42.39 35.72 -10.56
C GLN A 5 43.59 35.11 -9.84
N ILE A 6 44.46 34.44 -10.59
CA ILE A 6 45.81 34.05 -10.19
C ILE A 6 46.73 35.22 -10.59
N PRO A 7 47.61 35.72 -9.71
CA PRO A 7 48.61 36.71 -10.11
C PRO A 7 49.82 36.05 -10.77
N ASP A 8 50.22 36.61 -11.91
CA ASP A 8 51.47 36.36 -12.62
C ASP A 8 52.64 37.03 -11.85
N GLU A 9 53.67 36.26 -11.48
CA GLU A 9 55.00 36.81 -11.14
C GLU A 9 56.02 36.36 -12.18
N GLU A 10 56.10 37.15 -13.25
CA GLU A 10 57.24 37.24 -14.16
C GLU A 10 58.35 38.04 -13.47
N GLY A 11 59.36 37.35 -12.95
CA GLY A 11 60.60 37.93 -12.41
C GLY A 11 61.77 37.67 -13.35
N HIS A 12 62.17 38.71 -14.09
CA HIS A 12 63.30 38.73 -15.01
C HIS A 12 64.67 38.68 -14.29
N TYR A 13 65.64 38.04 -14.94
CA TYR A 13 67.03 37.72 -14.55
C TYR A 13 67.89 38.90 -14.08
N PRO A 14 69.07 38.59 -13.50
CA PRO A 14 70.26 38.97 -14.26
C PRO A 14 71.24 37.84 -14.52
N ASP A 15 71.73 37.87 -15.75
CA ASP A 15 72.96 37.26 -16.26
C ASP A 15 74.18 37.76 -15.48
N SER A 16 75.01 36.83 -15.04
CA SER A 16 76.41 37.13 -14.75
C SER A 16 77.25 35.92 -15.13
N ALA A 17 77.73 35.96 -16.37
CA ALA A 17 78.88 35.22 -16.84
C ALA A 17 80.06 35.31 -15.85
N GLN A 18 80.55 34.16 -15.39
CA GLN A 18 81.97 33.99 -15.10
C GLN A 18 82.42 32.56 -15.40
N ARG A 19 83.26 32.50 -16.43
CA ARG A 19 83.96 31.35 -16.97
C ARG A 19 85.02 30.92 -15.94
N GLY A 20 84.84 29.75 -15.35
CA GLY A 20 85.81 29.11 -14.45
C GLY A 20 86.13 27.71 -14.95
N ASP A 21 87.14 27.61 -15.82
CA ASP A 21 87.77 26.36 -16.22
C ASP A 21 88.51 25.81 -15.00
N SER A 22 87.95 24.80 -14.34
CA SER A 22 88.60 24.07 -13.25
C SER A 22 88.51 22.58 -13.58
N LYS A 23 89.56 22.10 -14.26
CA LYS A 23 89.85 20.68 -14.40
C LYS A 23 90.08 20.12 -12.99
N HIS A 24 89.07 19.52 -12.40
CA HIS A 24 89.23 18.62 -11.26
C HIS A 24 89.25 17.20 -11.78
N GLU A 25 90.39 16.54 -11.57
CA GLU A 25 90.64 15.15 -11.95
C GLU A 25 89.65 14.25 -11.20
N VAL A 26 88.90 13.45 -11.98
CA VAL A 26 87.98 12.43 -11.47
C VAL A 26 88.83 11.27 -10.98
N GLY A 27 89.08 11.24 -9.67
CA GLY A 27 89.61 10.08 -8.96
C GLY A 27 88.57 8.96 -8.90
N ASP A 28 89.04 7.73 -9.08
CA ASP A 28 88.35 6.45 -9.29
C ASP A 28 87.37 5.95 -8.19
N GLU A 29 86.78 6.82 -7.38
CA GLU A 29 85.80 6.43 -6.33
C GLU A 29 84.31 6.57 -6.75
N VAL A 30 84.04 7.15 -7.92
CA VAL A 30 82.67 7.48 -8.40
C VAL A 30 81.85 6.30 -8.97
N PRO A 31 82.41 5.18 -9.49
CA PRO A 31 81.61 4.11 -10.11
C PRO A 31 80.74 3.28 -9.14
N LEU A 32 81.24 2.96 -7.94
CA LEU A 32 80.53 2.14 -6.95
C LEU A 32 79.40 2.91 -6.26
N VAL A 33 79.63 4.19 -5.94
CA VAL A 33 78.64 5.09 -5.33
C VAL A 33 77.42 5.30 -6.25
N LEU A 34 77.62 5.27 -7.57
CA LEU A 34 76.55 5.40 -8.57
C LEU A 34 75.65 4.15 -8.65
N GLU A 35 76.20 2.94 -8.52
CA GLU A 35 75.41 1.70 -8.51
C GLU A 35 74.62 1.52 -7.22
N GLU A 36 75.22 1.82 -6.07
CA GLU A 36 74.54 1.83 -4.77
C GLU A 36 73.43 2.89 -4.75
N SER A 37 73.68 4.08 -5.30
CA SER A 37 72.65 5.12 -5.46
C SER A 37 71.51 4.69 -6.40
N ARG A 38 71.81 3.93 -7.47
CA ARG A 38 70.78 3.38 -8.37
C ARG A 38 69.92 2.32 -7.67
N ALA A 39 70.52 1.46 -6.86
CA ALA A 39 69.81 0.47 -6.06
C ALA A 39 68.90 1.12 -5.00
N ILE A 40 69.35 2.20 -4.37
CA ILE A 40 68.54 3.00 -3.44
C ILE A 40 67.34 3.65 -4.17
N VAL A 41 67.56 4.24 -5.34
CA VAL A 41 66.50 4.85 -6.15
C VAL A 41 65.50 3.81 -6.66
N SER A 42 65.94 2.62 -7.07
CA SER A 42 65.03 1.55 -7.51
C SER A 42 64.17 1.04 -6.36
N LEU A 43 64.75 0.82 -5.18
CA LEU A 43 64.01 0.44 -3.97
C LEU A 43 63.00 1.52 -3.56
N GLN A 44 63.38 2.80 -3.61
CA GLN A 44 62.48 3.90 -3.32
C GLN A 44 61.29 3.93 -4.30
N LYS A 45 61.55 3.69 -5.59
CA LYS A 45 60.51 3.62 -6.62
C LYS A 45 59.56 2.44 -6.38
N GLU A 46 60.10 1.26 -6.10
CA GLU A 46 59.31 0.07 -5.78
C GLU A 46 58.46 0.27 -4.53
N TRP A 47 59.02 0.90 -3.50
CA TRP A 47 58.30 1.20 -2.27
C TRP A 47 57.15 2.18 -2.49
N LEU A 48 57.37 3.26 -3.25
CA LEU A 48 56.31 4.21 -3.61
C LEU A 48 55.21 3.56 -4.45
N GLN A 49 55.58 2.71 -5.42
CA GLN A 49 54.61 1.96 -6.22
C GLN A 49 53.79 1.00 -5.37
N HIS A 50 54.43 0.25 -4.47
CA HIS A 50 53.74 -0.66 -3.56
C HIS A 50 52.83 0.10 -2.58
N TYR A 51 53.29 1.24 -2.07
CA TYR A 51 52.49 2.12 -1.22
C TYR A 51 51.24 2.62 -1.95
N ASP A 52 51.38 3.15 -3.17
CA ASP A 52 50.25 3.63 -3.95
C ASP A 52 49.28 2.51 -4.35
N GLN A 53 49.79 1.34 -4.73
CA GLN A 53 48.96 0.16 -5.01
C GLN A 53 48.19 -0.29 -3.77
N ASN A 54 48.84 -0.36 -2.61
CA ASN A 54 48.20 -0.78 -1.37
C ASN A 54 47.16 0.25 -0.90
N ARG A 55 47.46 1.55 -1.03
CA ARG A 55 46.53 2.64 -0.76
C ARG A 55 45.31 2.56 -1.67
N MET A 56 45.50 2.41 -2.98
CA MET A 56 44.41 2.28 -3.95
C MET A 56 43.55 1.05 -3.65
N THR A 57 44.18 -0.09 -3.37
CA THR A 57 43.48 -1.34 -3.05
C THR A 57 42.66 -1.20 -1.76
N SER A 58 43.22 -0.58 -0.73
CA SER A 58 42.54 -0.34 0.54
C SER A 58 41.34 0.60 0.37
N LEU A 59 41.49 1.69 -0.39
CA LEU A 59 40.40 2.61 -0.70
C LEU A 59 39.30 1.94 -1.52
N MET A 60 39.67 1.16 -2.53
CA MET A 60 38.71 0.46 -3.38
C MET A 60 37.93 -0.61 -2.60
N ASN A 61 38.61 -1.34 -1.71
CA ASN A 61 37.96 -2.31 -0.82
C ASN A 61 36.99 -1.62 0.14
N ALA A 62 37.40 -0.51 0.76
CA ALA A 62 36.54 0.26 1.66
C ALA A 62 35.31 0.84 0.92
N ALA A 63 35.51 1.40 -0.28
CA ALA A 63 34.43 1.92 -1.11
C ALA A 63 33.45 0.81 -1.54
N SER A 64 33.98 -0.36 -1.93
CA SER A 64 33.16 -1.51 -2.33
C SER A 64 32.33 -2.06 -1.16
N GLN A 65 32.91 -2.12 0.04
CA GLN A 65 32.20 -2.55 1.25
C GLN A 65 31.07 -1.58 1.61
N LEU A 66 31.33 -0.27 1.58
CA LEU A 66 30.30 0.74 1.85
C LEU A 66 29.16 0.67 0.83
N PHE A 67 29.49 0.47 -0.44
CA PHE A 67 28.49 0.35 -1.50
C PHE A 67 27.62 -0.90 -1.33
N GLU A 68 28.22 -2.03 -0.97
CA GLU A 68 27.50 -3.26 -0.72
C GLU A 68 26.59 -3.14 0.52
N GLN A 69 27.08 -2.53 1.60
CA GLN A 69 26.27 -2.24 2.79
C GLN A 69 25.07 -1.35 2.45
N PHE A 70 25.30 -0.26 1.72
CA PHE A 70 24.24 0.65 1.32
C PHE A 70 23.17 -0.04 0.46
N LYS A 71 23.57 -0.92 -0.46
CA LYS A 71 22.63 -1.73 -1.24
C LYS A 71 21.79 -2.66 -0.37
N GLN A 72 22.41 -3.32 0.59
CA GLN A 72 21.72 -4.21 1.52
C GLN A 72 20.71 -3.44 2.36
N GLU A 73 21.11 -2.29 2.91
CA GLU A 73 20.22 -1.41 3.67
C GLU A 73 19.01 -0.96 2.84
N LEU A 74 19.22 -0.56 1.58
CA LEU A 74 18.12 -0.20 0.68
C LEU A 74 17.17 -1.37 0.43
N HIS A 75 17.70 -2.58 0.20
CA HIS A 75 16.88 -3.77 -0.02
C HIS A 75 16.10 -4.19 1.22
N ASP A 76 16.70 -4.08 2.40
CA ASP A 76 16.04 -4.41 3.66
C ASP A 76 14.96 -3.37 3.99
N GLU A 77 15.21 -2.10 3.72
CA GLU A 77 14.21 -1.04 3.90
C GLU A 77 13.05 -1.18 2.91
N GLU A 78 13.33 -1.48 1.64
CA GLU A 78 12.28 -1.79 0.64
C GLU A 78 11.41 -2.96 1.11
N ARG A 79 12.04 -4.03 1.61
CA ARG A 79 11.31 -5.19 2.14
C ARG A 79 10.45 -4.80 3.34
N ARG A 80 11.01 -4.05 4.29
CA ARG A 80 10.31 -3.59 5.49
C ARG A 80 9.07 -2.78 5.13
N LEU A 81 9.21 -1.80 4.24
CA LEU A 81 8.11 -0.94 3.79
C LEU A 81 7.03 -1.74 3.04
N ARG A 82 7.43 -2.73 2.23
CA ARG A 82 6.48 -3.61 1.54
C ARG A 82 5.66 -4.43 2.52
N GLU A 83 6.31 -5.05 3.50
CA GLU A 83 5.63 -5.86 4.54
C GLU A 83 4.69 -5.01 5.40
N GLU A 84 5.09 -3.78 5.72
CA GLU A 84 4.24 -2.84 6.47
C GLU A 84 2.99 -2.46 5.67
N LEU A 85 3.16 -2.10 4.40
CA LEU A 85 2.04 -1.78 3.52
C LEU A 85 1.08 -2.97 3.34
N GLU A 86 1.62 -4.19 3.19
CA GLU A 86 0.81 -5.40 3.05
C GLU A 86 -0.05 -5.65 4.29
N LYS A 87 0.53 -5.54 5.49
CA LYS A 87 -0.20 -5.65 6.76
C LYS A 87 -1.28 -4.59 6.90
N ASP A 88 -0.98 -3.34 6.53
CA ASP A 88 -1.95 -2.24 6.58
C ASP A 88 -3.14 -2.47 5.64
N LEU A 89 -2.88 -2.98 4.42
CA LEU A 89 -3.93 -3.30 3.46
C LEU A 89 -4.78 -4.49 3.93
N GLU A 90 -4.17 -5.52 4.49
CA GLU A 90 -4.87 -6.66 5.06
C GLU A 90 -5.76 -6.23 6.23
N GLN A 91 -5.22 -5.45 7.17
CA GLN A 91 -5.97 -4.93 8.30
C GLN A 91 -7.15 -4.04 7.86
N LYS A 92 -6.93 -3.13 6.89
CA LYS A 92 -8.01 -2.32 6.30
C LYS A 92 -9.08 -3.17 5.64
N THR A 93 -8.69 -4.22 4.94
CA THR A 93 -9.62 -5.14 4.28
C THR A 93 -10.48 -5.87 5.30
N ILE A 94 -9.87 -6.44 6.34
CA ILE A 94 -10.56 -7.15 7.42
C ILE A 94 -11.55 -6.21 8.13
N THR A 95 -11.07 -5.06 8.60
CA THR A 95 -11.91 -4.09 9.33
C THR A 95 -13.07 -3.57 8.50
N THR A 96 -12.84 -3.27 7.22
CA THR A 96 -13.89 -2.83 6.30
C THR A 96 -14.93 -3.93 6.09
N HIS A 97 -14.48 -5.17 5.89
CA HIS A 97 -15.38 -6.31 5.71
C HIS A 97 -16.21 -6.59 6.97
N GLU A 98 -15.61 -6.54 8.15
CA GLU A 98 -16.31 -6.70 9.43
C GLU A 98 -17.34 -5.60 9.66
N PHE A 99 -16.99 -4.35 9.37
CA PHE A 99 -17.90 -3.22 9.47
C PHE A 99 -19.15 -3.42 8.59
N TYR A 100 -18.97 -3.75 7.31
CA TYR A 100 -20.10 -3.97 6.41
C TYR A 100 -20.91 -5.22 6.78
N ARG A 101 -20.25 -6.30 7.23
CA ARG A 101 -20.95 -7.49 7.73
C ARG A 101 -21.87 -7.13 8.89
N GLN A 102 -21.37 -6.36 9.85
CA GLN A 102 -22.16 -5.91 11.01
C GLN A 102 -23.33 -5.02 10.59
N GLN A 103 -23.12 -4.07 9.66
CA GLN A 103 -24.21 -3.23 9.13
C GLN A 103 -25.31 -4.05 8.46
N VAL A 104 -24.94 -5.08 7.69
CA VAL A 104 -25.90 -5.97 7.04
C VAL A 104 -26.69 -6.76 8.08
N GLU A 105 -26.01 -7.31 9.09
CA GLU A 105 -26.67 -8.05 10.19
C GLU A 105 -27.65 -7.17 10.97
N GLU A 106 -27.24 -5.94 11.31
CA GLU A 106 -28.10 -4.98 12.00
C GLU A 106 -29.33 -4.61 11.17
N HIS A 107 -29.14 -4.27 9.90
CA HIS A 107 -30.26 -3.95 9.01
C HIS A 107 -31.20 -5.15 8.80
N LEU A 108 -30.68 -6.36 8.68
CA LEU A 108 -31.52 -7.56 8.57
C LEU A 108 -32.34 -7.79 9.84
N ALA A 109 -31.73 -7.61 11.02
CA ALA A 109 -32.43 -7.73 12.30
C ALA A 109 -33.54 -6.66 12.43
N GLU A 110 -33.24 -5.41 12.10
CA GLU A 110 -34.23 -4.32 12.11
C GLU A 110 -35.40 -4.59 11.16
N GLN A 111 -35.13 -5.06 9.95
CA GLN A 111 -36.19 -5.41 8.99
C GLN A 111 -37.02 -6.57 9.50
N GLN A 112 -36.39 -7.60 10.08
CA GLN A 112 -37.10 -8.74 10.65
C GLN A 112 -38.07 -8.29 11.76
N THR A 113 -37.62 -7.44 12.68
CA THR A 113 -38.49 -6.88 13.73
C THR A 113 -39.67 -6.10 13.13
N LYS A 114 -39.42 -5.25 12.12
CA LYS A 114 -40.50 -4.51 11.43
C LYS A 114 -41.51 -5.46 10.76
N TYR A 115 -41.04 -6.53 10.12
CA TYR A 115 -41.92 -7.53 9.52
C TYR A 115 -42.77 -8.23 10.56
N ASP A 116 -42.17 -8.63 11.70
CA ASP A 116 -42.88 -9.29 12.78
C ASP A 116 -43.96 -8.38 13.38
N ASP A 117 -43.66 -7.09 13.56
CA ASP A 117 -44.63 -6.08 14.02
C ASP A 117 -45.78 -5.90 13.02
N ILE A 118 -45.49 -5.80 11.72
CA ILE A 118 -46.50 -5.70 10.65
C ILE A 118 -47.39 -6.94 10.63
N ILE A 119 -46.81 -8.13 10.77
CA ILE A 119 -47.56 -9.40 10.81
C ILE A 119 -48.44 -9.46 12.06
N ALA A 120 -47.90 -9.07 13.23
CA ALA A 120 -48.65 -9.02 14.48
C ALA A 120 -49.84 -8.06 14.39
N GLU A 121 -49.65 -6.88 13.79
CA GLU A 121 -50.71 -5.92 13.52
C GLU A 121 -51.72 -6.48 12.52
N ALA A 122 -51.26 -7.11 11.44
CA ALA A 122 -52.13 -7.67 10.43
C ALA A 122 -53.06 -8.75 10.99
N LYS A 123 -52.58 -9.56 11.94
CA LYS A 123 -53.36 -10.61 12.61
C LYS A 123 -54.50 -10.06 13.49
N LYS A 124 -54.50 -8.77 13.85
CA LYS A 124 -55.57 -8.15 14.67
C LYS A 124 -56.85 -7.87 13.88
N TYR A 125 -56.77 -7.82 12.55
CA TYR A 125 -57.88 -7.39 11.69
C TYR A 125 -58.36 -8.48 10.74
N GLN A 126 -59.56 -8.29 10.21
CA GLN A 126 -60.09 -9.09 9.10
C GLN A 126 -59.75 -8.41 7.77
N TRP A 127 -59.51 -9.22 6.74
CA TRP A 127 -59.05 -8.74 5.44
C TRP A 127 -60.02 -9.12 4.32
N CYS A 128 -60.19 -8.21 3.36
CA CYS A 128 -61.11 -8.37 2.25
C CYS A 128 -60.64 -9.49 1.32
N CYS A 129 -61.47 -10.51 1.10
CA CYS A 129 -61.13 -11.64 0.24
C CYS A 129 -60.96 -11.29 -1.24
N HIS A 130 -61.40 -10.09 -1.65
CA HIS A 130 -61.25 -9.63 -3.03
C HIS A 130 -60.00 -8.76 -3.23
N CYS A 131 -59.72 -7.81 -2.33
CA CYS A 131 -58.72 -6.76 -2.56
C CYS A 131 -57.69 -6.57 -1.44
N GLY A 132 -57.75 -7.38 -0.36
CA GLY A 132 -56.76 -7.35 0.72
C GLY A 132 -56.80 -6.09 1.61
N LYS A 133 -57.75 -5.17 1.43
CA LYS A 133 -58.00 -4.05 2.36
C LYS A 133 -58.67 -4.55 3.63
N GLN A 134 -58.56 -3.80 4.72
CA GLN A 134 -59.25 -4.10 5.97
C GLN A 134 -60.77 -4.25 5.71
N ALA A 135 -61.33 -5.35 6.18
CA ALA A 135 -62.73 -5.69 5.99
C ALA A 135 -63.60 -5.14 7.12
N CYS A 136 -64.80 -4.67 6.77
CA CYS A 136 -65.83 -4.22 7.71
C CYS A 136 -67.14 -5.02 7.59
N LEU A 137 -67.29 -5.80 6.52
CA LEU A 137 -68.48 -6.62 6.24
C LEU A 137 -68.12 -8.10 6.29
N SER A 138 -68.73 -8.86 7.20
CA SER A 138 -68.53 -10.32 7.27
C SER A 138 -69.56 -11.05 6.42
N CYS A 139 -69.12 -12.04 5.64
CA CYS A 139 -70.00 -12.96 4.91
C CYS A 139 -70.08 -14.33 5.61
N CYS A 140 -68.97 -15.06 5.77
CA CYS A 140 -68.95 -16.31 6.53
C CYS A 140 -67.55 -16.54 7.13
N TYR A 141 -67.30 -17.71 7.75
CA TYR A 141 -65.98 -18.03 8.31
C TYR A 141 -64.88 -17.84 7.26
N ASN A 142 -63.85 -17.08 7.62
CA ASN A 142 -62.72 -16.70 6.77
C ASN A 142 -63.10 -16.01 5.44
N CYS A 143 -64.28 -15.39 5.36
CA CYS A 143 -64.71 -14.61 4.19
C CYS A 143 -65.35 -13.27 4.60
N SER A 144 -64.61 -12.18 4.42
CA SER A 144 -65.01 -10.81 4.75
C SER A 144 -64.68 -9.86 3.60
N TYR A 145 -65.35 -8.70 3.54
CA TYR A 145 -65.22 -7.69 2.48
C TYR A 145 -65.09 -6.28 3.05
N CYS A 146 -64.39 -5.39 2.33
CA CYS A 146 -64.31 -3.97 2.68
C CYS A 146 -65.49 -3.15 2.15
N SER A 147 -66.23 -3.65 1.15
CA SER A 147 -67.41 -2.98 0.58
C SER A 147 -68.36 -3.97 -0.10
N PRO A 148 -69.65 -3.62 -0.29
CA PRO A 148 -70.60 -4.42 -1.05
C PRO A 148 -70.14 -4.64 -2.50
N ASP A 149 -69.45 -3.67 -3.10
CA ASP A 149 -68.89 -3.82 -4.45
C ASP A 149 -67.87 -4.96 -4.51
N CYS A 150 -66.99 -5.07 -3.52
CA CYS A 150 -66.02 -6.17 -3.44
C CYS A 150 -66.74 -7.52 -3.24
N GLN A 151 -67.82 -7.53 -2.47
CA GLN A 151 -68.64 -8.73 -2.30
C GLN A 151 -69.28 -9.16 -3.63
N THR A 152 -69.93 -8.24 -4.35
CA THR A 152 -70.57 -8.53 -5.65
C THR A 152 -69.55 -8.99 -6.68
N LYS A 153 -68.36 -8.37 -6.74
CA LYS A 153 -67.27 -8.78 -7.63
C LYS A 153 -66.75 -10.19 -7.33
N ASN A 154 -66.62 -10.55 -6.05
CA ASN A 154 -66.15 -11.88 -5.66
C ASN A 154 -67.27 -12.94 -5.64
N TRP A 155 -68.54 -12.52 -5.66
CA TRP A 155 -69.71 -13.40 -5.51
C TRP A 155 -69.77 -14.55 -6.52
N PRO A 156 -69.45 -14.38 -7.82
CA PRO A 156 -69.48 -15.46 -8.79
C PRO A 156 -68.63 -16.67 -8.38
N VAL A 157 -67.54 -16.43 -7.64
CA VAL A 157 -66.63 -17.44 -7.10
C VAL A 157 -67.09 -17.88 -5.70
N HIS A 158 -67.36 -16.93 -4.81
CA HIS A 158 -67.68 -17.22 -3.41
C HIS A 158 -68.95 -18.07 -3.22
N ARG A 159 -69.96 -17.89 -4.08
CA ARG A 159 -71.27 -18.54 -3.95
C ARG A 159 -71.22 -20.07 -3.87
N TYR A 160 -70.21 -20.70 -4.47
CA TYR A 160 -70.08 -22.16 -4.52
C TYR A 160 -69.66 -22.79 -3.19
N TYR A 161 -69.01 -22.03 -2.30
CA TYR A 161 -68.50 -22.50 -1.01
C TYR A 161 -68.94 -21.59 0.16
N CYS A 162 -69.89 -20.69 -0.09
CA CYS A 162 -70.45 -19.82 0.93
C CYS A 162 -71.18 -20.63 2.00
N ARG A 163 -70.76 -20.49 3.26
CA ARG A 163 -71.33 -21.24 4.40
C ARG A 163 -72.58 -20.59 5.00
N ARG A 164 -73.04 -19.45 4.45
CA ARG A 164 -74.29 -18.79 4.85
C ARG A 164 -75.55 -19.41 4.23
N GLN A 165 -75.43 -20.50 3.47
CA GLN A 165 -76.59 -21.15 2.86
C GLN A 165 -77.58 -21.68 3.92
N LYS A 166 -78.87 -21.52 3.59
CA LYS A 166 -80.04 -21.52 4.49
C LYS A 166 -80.13 -22.75 5.38
N LYS A 167 -80.37 -22.55 6.69
CA LYS A 167 -81.10 -23.57 7.47
C LYS A 167 -82.43 -23.83 6.75
N PRO A 168 -82.85 -25.09 6.50
CA PRO A 168 -84.21 -25.34 6.07
C PRO A 168 -85.14 -24.83 7.17
N GLU A 169 -86.06 -23.94 6.81
CA GLU A 169 -87.16 -23.53 7.68
C GLU A 169 -87.98 -24.79 7.99
N GLY A 170 -87.93 -25.23 9.24
CA GLY A 170 -88.72 -26.37 9.72
C GLY A 170 -90.21 -26.01 9.72
N PRO A 171 -91.12 -26.97 9.50
CA PRO A 171 -92.55 -26.69 9.44
C PRO A 171 -93.07 -26.20 10.80
N GLN A 172 -93.91 -25.17 10.78
CA GLN A 172 -94.70 -24.69 11.92
C GLN A 172 -95.78 -25.69 12.32
#